data_AF-A0A3N7F0F7-F1
#
_entry.id   AF-A0A3N7F0F7-F1
#
_cell.length_a   1.000
_cell.length_b   1.000
_cell.length_c   1.000
_cell.angle_alpha   90.00
_cell.angle_beta   90.00
_cell.angle_gamma   90.00
#
_symmetry.space_group_name_H-M   'P 1'
#
loop_
_entity.id
_entity.type
_entity.pdbx_description
1 polymer ?
#
loop_
_entity_poly.entity_id
_entity_poly.type
_entity_poly.pdbx_seq_one_letter_code
_entity_poly.pdbx_strand_id
1 'polypeptide(L)'
;MPEKYCEDGLWTKQVGSGDDPEPHKKYGWMRTISNHIHFRNEQDKFIYNTTAFLSFSLSRSIALNFIAGTKNRSFDPSVRESADAFLFTCSFEDSGLQEIGDGVYTFQYTCNYGRGSTDPDFYSFVGSFCRCNICENFPGYRHKLLLIDVEEFLSGVQDDFPEEYLKASWDKEWLLLPADPMMDPSGIGFQSKIAIADFWAVEFYKYTS
;
A
#
# COMPACT_ATOMS: atom_id res chain seq x y z
N MET A 1 -3.52 -8.36 -11.82
CA MET A 1 -2.18 -8.62 -12.42
C MET A 1 -1.23 -8.99 -11.30
N PRO A 2 -1.14 -10.29 -10.96
CA PRO A 2 -0.11 -10.78 -10.06
C PRO A 2 1.30 -10.42 -10.53
N GLU A 3 1.51 -10.46 -11.85
CA GLU A 3 2.77 -10.08 -12.52
C GLU A 3 3.29 -8.70 -12.09
N LYS A 4 2.41 -7.69 -11.90
CA LYS A 4 2.83 -6.32 -11.59
C LYS A 4 3.48 -6.18 -10.23
N TYR A 5 2.98 -6.86 -9.19
CA TYR A 5 3.64 -6.80 -7.90
C TYR A 5 4.82 -7.77 -7.79
N CYS A 6 4.81 -8.84 -8.59
CA CYS A 6 5.92 -9.78 -8.67
C CYS A 6 7.17 -9.12 -9.27
N GLU A 7 7.03 -8.35 -10.34
CA GLU A 7 8.18 -7.73 -11.01
C GLU A 7 8.88 -6.74 -10.06
N ASP A 8 8.10 -6.00 -9.28
CA ASP A 8 8.63 -4.69 -8.88
C ASP A 8 8.10 -4.24 -7.48
N GLY A 9 7.20 -5.02 -6.86
CA GLY A 9 6.67 -4.78 -5.51
C GLY A 9 5.27 -4.13 -5.48
N LEU A 10 4.80 -3.63 -4.34
CA LEU A 10 3.43 -3.12 -4.21
C LEU A 10 3.27 -1.77 -4.91
N TRP A 11 2.23 -1.62 -5.72
CA TRP A 11 1.96 -0.41 -6.50
C TRP A 11 0.79 0.37 -5.95
N THR A 12 1.00 1.66 -5.70
CA THR A 12 -0.07 2.61 -5.37
C THR A 12 -0.90 2.92 -6.63
N LYS A 13 -2.09 3.49 -6.45
CA LYS A 13 -3.07 3.71 -7.55
C LYS A 13 -2.67 4.80 -8.55
N GLN A 14 -1.53 5.47 -8.37
CA GLN A 14 -1.10 6.63 -9.18
C GLN A 14 -0.61 6.32 -10.61
N VAL A 15 -0.59 5.06 -11.05
CA VAL A 15 -0.02 4.72 -12.38
C VAL A 15 -0.93 5.20 -13.51
N GLY A 16 -0.45 6.18 -14.28
CA GLY A 16 -1.08 6.64 -15.53
C GLY A 16 -2.10 7.76 -15.40
N SER A 17 -2.24 8.38 -14.21
CA SER A 17 -2.97 9.64 -14.10
C SER A 17 -2.13 10.74 -14.76
N GLY A 18 -2.61 11.35 -15.84
CA GLY A 18 -2.00 12.54 -16.45
C GLY A 18 -2.11 13.80 -15.56
N ASP A 19 -2.23 13.62 -14.25
CA ASP A 19 -2.51 14.63 -13.25
C ASP A 19 -1.28 14.85 -12.36
N ASP A 20 -1.19 16.07 -11.83
CA ASP A 20 -0.14 16.57 -10.94
C ASP A 20 0.17 15.51 -9.85
N PRO A 21 1.45 15.17 -9.60
CA PRO A 21 1.84 14.03 -8.77
C PRO A 21 1.34 14.07 -7.31
N GLU A 22 0.68 15.13 -6.85
CA GLU A 22 0.51 15.41 -5.44
C GLU A 22 -0.88 15.94 -5.06
N PRO A 23 -1.94 15.11 -5.12
CA PRO A 23 -3.24 15.45 -4.53
C PRO A 23 -3.13 15.97 -3.10
N HIS A 24 -2.19 15.43 -2.31
CA HIS A 24 -1.89 15.89 -0.96
C HIS A 24 -1.36 17.33 -0.89
N LYS A 25 -0.59 17.82 -1.88
CA LYS A 25 -0.18 19.24 -1.93
C LYS A 25 -1.35 20.16 -2.23
N LYS A 26 -2.27 19.76 -3.12
CA LYS A 26 -3.40 20.59 -3.55
C LYS A 26 -4.56 20.61 -2.56
N TYR A 27 -4.84 19.47 -1.94
CA TYR A 27 -5.99 19.28 -1.05
C TYR A 27 -5.61 19.20 0.44
N GLY A 28 -4.34 18.95 0.75
CA GLY A 28 -3.87 18.68 2.10
C GLY A 28 -4.04 17.20 2.50
N TRP A 29 -3.23 16.76 3.47
CA TRP A 29 -3.25 15.41 4.03
C TRP A 29 -4.61 15.04 4.61
N MET A 30 -5.16 15.88 5.48
CA MET A 30 -6.47 15.67 6.11
C MET A 30 -7.57 15.35 5.10
N ARG A 31 -7.69 16.18 4.06
CA ARG A 31 -8.74 16.02 3.05
C ARG A 31 -8.49 14.83 2.14
N THR A 32 -7.22 14.55 1.82
CA THR A 32 -6.85 13.42 0.97
C THR A 32 -7.11 12.09 1.68
N ILE A 33 -6.82 12.00 2.99
CA ILE A 33 -7.13 10.83 3.83
C ILE A 33 -8.64 10.69 3.99
N SER A 34 -9.36 11.75 4.39
CA SER A 34 -10.82 11.73 4.53
C SER A 34 -11.51 11.25 3.25
N ASN A 35 -11.11 11.79 2.09
CA ASN A 35 -11.66 11.39 0.80
C ASN A 35 -11.20 9.98 0.36
N HIS A 36 -10.08 9.47 0.90
CA HIS A 36 -9.66 8.09 0.67
C HIS A 36 -10.57 7.09 1.39
N ILE A 37 -10.96 7.42 2.63
CA ILE A 37 -11.84 6.58 3.46
C ILE A 37 -13.28 6.64 2.94
N HIS A 38 -13.75 7.86 2.66
CA HIS A 38 -15.15 8.11 2.31
C HIS A 38 -15.27 9.19 1.23
N PHE A 39 -15.45 8.77 -0.02
CA PHE A 39 -15.78 9.70 -1.09
C PHE A 39 -17.29 9.99 -1.12
N ARG A 40 -17.67 11.27 -1.20
CA ARG A 40 -19.08 11.71 -1.18
C ARG A 40 -19.59 12.16 -2.56
N ASN A 41 -18.67 12.42 -3.49
CA ASN A 41 -18.94 12.87 -4.85
C ASN A 41 -17.87 12.35 -5.83
N GLU A 42 -18.04 12.62 -7.13
CA GLU A 42 -17.10 12.16 -8.16
C GLU A 42 -15.71 12.83 -8.04
N GLN A 43 -15.60 14.04 -7.50
CA GLN A 43 -14.29 14.67 -7.24
C GLN A 43 -13.52 13.93 -6.12
N ASP A 44 -14.19 13.54 -5.04
CA ASP A 44 -13.58 12.78 -3.95
C ASP A 44 -13.20 11.37 -4.42
N LYS A 45 -14.03 10.77 -5.27
CA LYS A 45 -13.74 9.48 -5.89
C LYS A 45 -12.53 9.56 -6.82
N PHE A 46 -12.37 10.67 -7.54
CA PHE A 46 -11.14 10.95 -8.29
C PHE A 46 -9.94 11.02 -7.35
N ILE A 47 -10.06 11.71 -6.21
CA ILE A 47 -8.99 11.74 -5.20
C ILE A 47 -8.68 10.32 -4.71
N TYR A 48 -9.66 9.52 -4.29
CA TYR A 48 -9.48 8.11 -3.91
C TYR A 48 -8.69 7.31 -4.96
N ASN A 49 -9.10 7.43 -6.24
CA ASN A 49 -8.48 6.72 -7.35
C ASN A 49 -7.07 7.22 -7.72
N THR A 50 -6.71 8.43 -7.32
CA THR A 50 -5.41 9.06 -7.62
C THR A 50 -4.52 9.24 -6.38
N THR A 51 -4.99 8.82 -5.21
CA THR A 51 -4.15 8.82 -4.00
C THR A 51 -2.98 7.86 -4.14
N ALA A 52 -1.87 8.22 -3.52
CA ALA A 52 -0.68 7.38 -3.42
C ALA A 52 -0.75 6.38 -2.25
N PHE A 53 -1.91 6.22 -1.61
CA PHE A 53 -2.06 5.32 -0.48
C PHE A 53 -2.37 3.89 -0.92
N LEU A 54 -1.73 2.93 -0.27
CA LEU A 54 -2.20 1.57 -0.15
C LEU A 54 -2.93 1.42 1.18
N SER A 55 -4.20 1.03 1.12
CA SER A 55 -5.02 0.81 2.30
C SER A 55 -4.89 -0.64 2.79
N PHE A 56 -4.69 -0.78 4.10
CA PHE A 56 -4.60 -2.03 4.83
C PHE A 56 -5.52 -1.98 6.04
N SER A 57 -5.92 -3.15 6.53
CA SER A 57 -6.71 -3.29 7.76
C SER A 57 -5.93 -4.17 8.74
N LEU A 58 -5.96 -3.85 10.03
CA LEU A 58 -5.45 -4.77 11.06
C LEU A 58 -6.34 -6.02 11.20
N SER A 59 -7.56 -5.99 10.68
CA SER A 59 -8.50 -7.10 10.74
C SER A 59 -8.40 -7.98 9.49
N ARG A 60 -7.74 -9.12 9.65
CA ARG A 60 -7.66 -10.14 8.59
C ARG A 60 -9.04 -10.58 8.09
N SER A 61 -10.03 -10.69 8.97
CA SER A 61 -11.39 -11.08 8.57
C SER A 61 -12.05 -10.04 7.68
N ILE A 62 -11.83 -8.75 7.94
CA ILE A 62 -12.32 -7.66 7.08
C ILE A 62 -11.60 -7.70 5.73
N ALA A 63 -10.27 -7.87 5.72
CA ALA A 63 -9.51 -8.02 4.47
C ALA A 63 -9.98 -9.21 3.62
N LEU A 64 -10.30 -10.35 4.25
CA LEU A 64 -10.89 -11.51 3.58
C LEU A 64 -12.31 -11.25 3.05
N ASN A 65 -13.11 -10.44 3.74
CA ASN A 65 -14.42 -10.01 3.23
C ASN A 65 -14.28 -9.19 1.95
N PHE A 66 -13.24 -8.35 1.82
CA PHE A 66 -12.94 -7.64 0.59
C PHE A 66 -12.58 -8.61 -0.56
N ILE A 67 -11.88 -9.71 -0.27
CA ILE A 67 -11.60 -10.77 -1.26
C ILE A 67 -12.88 -11.45 -1.73
N ALA A 68 -13.81 -11.77 -0.82
CA ALA A 68 -15.12 -12.31 -1.19
C ALA A 68 -15.89 -11.36 -2.14
N GLY A 69 -15.67 -10.04 -1.95
CA GLY A 69 -16.31 -8.96 -2.68
C GLY A 69 -17.81 -8.86 -2.38
N THR A 70 -18.51 -7.97 -3.08
CA THR A 70 -19.94 -7.67 -2.83
C THR A 70 -20.89 -8.85 -3.09
N LYS A 71 -20.43 -9.88 -3.81
CA LYS A 71 -21.19 -11.11 -4.08
C LYS A 71 -20.93 -12.21 -3.05
N ASN A 72 -20.10 -11.96 -2.04
CA ASN A 72 -19.70 -12.92 -1.02
C ASN A 72 -19.26 -14.28 -1.63
N ARG A 73 -18.35 -14.21 -2.60
CA ARG A 73 -17.87 -15.39 -3.32
C ARG A 73 -17.14 -16.33 -2.36
N SER A 74 -17.35 -17.63 -2.51
CA SER A 74 -16.52 -18.62 -1.83
C SER A 74 -15.14 -18.66 -2.48
N PHE A 75 -14.11 -18.85 -1.67
CA PHE A 75 -12.74 -18.95 -2.15
C PHE A 75 -11.95 -19.91 -1.27
N ASP A 76 -10.96 -20.54 -1.87
CA ASP A 76 -10.02 -21.43 -1.20
C ASP A 76 -8.58 -20.97 -1.44
N PRO A 77 -7.64 -21.24 -0.52
CA PRO A 77 -6.22 -21.05 -0.77
C PRO A 77 -5.81 -21.74 -2.07
N SER A 78 -5.00 -21.06 -2.86
CA SER A 78 -4.55 -21.51 -4.18
C SER A 78 -3.05 -21.33 -4.32
N VAL A 79 -2.49 -21.94 -5.35
CA VAL A 79 -1.18 -21.55 -5.88
C VAL A 79 -1.30 -20.32 -6.77
N ARG A 80 -0.20 -19.61 -6.97
CA ARG A 80 -0.10 -18.38 -7.75
C ARG A 80 -0.73 -18.51 -9.15
N GLU A 81 -0.41 -19.57 -9.87
CA GLU A 81 -0.78 -19.76 -11.28
C GLU A 81 -2.29 -19.91 -11.47
N SER A 82 -3.02 -20.19 -10.39
CA SER A 82 -4.46 -20.44 -10.39
C SER A 82 -5.26 -19.40 -9.58
N ALA A 83 -4.59 -18.36 -9.07
CA ALA A 83 -5.20 -17.39 -8.15
C ALA A 83 -6.05 -16.33 -8.87
N ASP A 84 -7.24 -16.07 -8.34
CA ASP A 84 -8.14 -14.99 -8.77
C ASP A 84 -8.06 -13.76 -7.86
N ALA A 85 -7.58 -13.95 -6.63
CA ALA A 85 -7.49 -12.92 -5.60
C ALA A 85 -6.22 -13.08 -4.76
N PHE A 86 -5.84 -11.98 -4.11
CA PHE A 86 -4.58 -11.86 -3.36
C PHE A 86 -4.85 -11.18 -2.04
N LEU A 87 -4.23 -11.67 -0.97
CA LEU A 87 -4.19 -11.00 0.33
C LEU A 87 -2.76 -10.56 0.60
N PHE A 88 -2.53 -9.25 0.66
CA PHE A 88 -1.25 -8.71 1.10
C PHE A 88 -1.27 -8.51 2.61
N THR A 89 -0.22 -8.97 3.27
CA THR A 89 -0.01 -8.76 4.72
C THR A 89 1.28 -7.99 4.91
N CYS A 90 1.27 -6.98 5.77
CA CYS A 90 2.49 -6.29 6.21
C CYS A 90 2.72 -6.56 7.70
N SER A 91 3.97 -6.70 8.09
CA SER A 91 4.42 -6.91 9.46
C SER A 91 5.59 -5.97 9.71
N PHE A 92 5.40 -5.04 10.64
CA PHE A 92 6.38 -4.06 11.05
C PHE A 92 6.81 -4.37 12.48
N GLU A 93 8.10 -4.40 12.74
CA GLU A 93 8.61 -4.46 14.10
C GLU A 93 8.50 -3.07 14.73
N ASP A 94 7.98 -2.97 15.96
CA ASP A 94 7.81 -1.69 16.67
C ASP A 94 9.12 -0.89 16.73
N SER A 95 10.26 -1.56 16.89
CA SER A 95 11.59 -0.93 16.90
C SER A 95 11.99 -0.27 15.58
N GLY A 96 11.34 -0.63 14.48
CA GLY A 96 11.54 -0.03 13.16
C GLY A 96 10.60 1.13 12.85
N LEU A 97 9.55 1.33 13.65
CA LEU A 97 8.59 2.42 13.50
C LEU A 97 9.06 3.66 14.25
N GLN A 98 9.20 4.77 13.53
CA GLN A 98 9.50 6.06 14.11
C GLN A 98 8.29 6.98 13.93
N GLU A 99 7.61 7.30 15.02
CA GLU A 99 6.53 8.27 15.04
C GLU A 99 7.07 9.69 14.73
N ILE A 100 6.36 10.39 13.85
CA ILE A 100 6.68 11.77 13.44
C ILE A 100 5.52 12.75 13.67
N GLY A 101 4.39 12.25 14.16
CA GLY A 101 3.20 12.97 14.57
C GLY A 101 2.12 11.95 14.96
N ASP A 102 1.06 12.40 15.63
CA ASP A 102 0.01 11.53 16.14
C ASP A 102 -0.57 10.62 15.03
N GLY A 103 -0.40 9.31 15.19
CA GLY A 103 -0.84 8.32 14.18
C GLY A 103 -0.04 8.31 12.88
N VAL A 104 1.09 9.01 12.80
CA VAL A 104 1.95 9.10 11.60
C VAL A 104 3.35 8.59 11.90
N TYR A 105 3.75 7.57 11.16
CA TYR A 105 5.00 6.85 11.36
C TYR A 105 5.83 6.82 10.09
N THR A 106 7.14 6.70 10.29
CA THR A 106 8.08 6.36 9.23
C THR A 106 8.72 5.00 9.50
N PHE A 107 8.93 4.24 8.44
CA PHE A 107 9.60 2.95 8.48
C PHE A 107 10.68 2.90 7.40
N GLN A 108 11.83 2.33 7.73
CA GLN A 108 12.92 2.13 6.78
C GLN A 108 13.10 0.65 6.46
N TYR A 109 13.30 0.34 5.18
CA TYR A 109 13.53 -1.03 4.74
C TYR A 109 14.56 -1.11 3.62
N THR A 110 15.08 -2.30 3.40
CA THR A 110 15.95 -2.62 2.26
C THR A 110 15.24 -3.57 1.31
N CYS A 111 15.50 -3.43 0.01
CA CYS A 111 15.01 -4.40 -0.95
C CYS A 111 15.59 -5.80 -0.67
N ASN A 112 14.77 -6.85 -0.75
CA ASN A 112 15.21 -8.24 -0.68
C ASN A 112 14.81 -9.02 -1.94
N TYR A 113 15.61 -8.90 -3.00
CA TYR A 113 15.47 -9.73 -4.21
C TYR A 113 15.86 -11.20 -3.97
N GLY A 114 16.55 -11.50 -2.88
CA GLY A 114 16.88 -12.87 -2.47
C GLY A 114 15.67 -13.65 -1.97
N ARG A 115 14.59 -12.96 -1.56
CA ARG A 115 13.35 -13.57 -1.06
C ARG A 115 12.75 -14.61 -2.00
N GLY A 116 12.94 -14.43 -3.30
CA GLY A 116 12.54 -15.40 -4.30
C GLY A 116 13.18 -16.79 -4.20
N SER A 117 14.37 -16.88 -3.62
CA SER A 117 15.05 -18.16 -3.39
C SER A 117 14.46 -18.93 -2.21
N THR A 118 13.76 -18.24 -1.30
CA THR A 118 13.12 -18.81 -0.11
C THR A 118 11.60 -18.96 -0.26
N ASP A 119 11.02 -18.38 -1.31
CA ASP A 119 9.60 -18.43 -1.64
C ASP A 119 9.45 -18.88 -3.12
N PRO A 120 9.40 -20.20 -3.38
CA PRO A 120 9.39 -20.75 -4.74
C PRO A 120 8.17 -20.31 -5.55
N ASP A 121 7.06 -20.02 -4.87
CA ASP A 121 5.82 -19.53 -5.49
C ASP A 121 5.99 -18.09 -6.00
N PHE A 122 7.00 -17.36 -5.51
CA PHE A 122 7.29 -15.98 -5.89
C PHE A 122 8.21 -15.86 -7.12
N TYR A 123 9.03 -16.88 -7.44
CA TYR A 123 10.24 -16.66 -8.27
C TYR A 123 10.52 -17.70 -9.37
N SER A 124 10.34 -17.28 -10.61
CA SER A 124 11.08 -17.85 -11.75
C SER A 124 11.54 -16.83 -12.79
N PHE A 125 10.97 -15.62 -12.83
CA PHE A 125 11.26 -14.61 -13.87
C PHE A 125 11.82 -13.27 -13.34
N VAL A 126 11.61 -12.94 -12.06
CA VAL A 126 11.70 -11.57 -11.51
C VAL A 126 13.12 -11.09 -11.22
N GLY A 127 13.96 -11.89 -10.55
CA GLY A 127 15.20 -11.39 -9.92
C GLY A 127 16.33 -10.94 -10.85
N SER A 128 16.21 -11.22 -12.15
CA SER A 128 17.22 -10.89 -13.15
C SER A 128 16.88 -9.65 -13.99
N PHE A 129 15.61 -9.24 -14.06
CA PHE A 129 15.16 -8.19 -14.99
C PHE A 129 14.47 -6.99 -14.33
N CYS A 130 13.92 -7.17 -13.13
CA CYS A 130 13.16 -6.11 -12.46
C CYS A 130 13.75 -5.89 -11.07
N ARG A 131 14.57 -4.84 -10.96
CA ARG A 131 15.12 -4.37 -9.69
C ARG A 131 14.72 -2.91 -9.51
N CYS A 132 14.59 -2.51 -8.26
CA CYS A 132 14.43 -1.11 -7.93
C CYS A 132 15.62 -0.32 -8.46
N ASN A 133 15.31 0.59 -9.38
CA ASN A 133 16.23 1.57 -9.94
C ASN A 133 17.03 2.33 -8.86
N ILE A 134 16.46 2.59 -7.67
CA ILE A 134 17.19 3.24 -6.59
C ILE A 134 18.28 2.31 -6.04
N CYS A 135 17.95 1.08 -5.65
CA CYS A 135 18.95 0.14 -5.14
C CYS A 135 19.97 -0.30 -6.18
N GLU A 136 19.63 -0.31 -7.48
CA GLU A 136 20.58 -0.56 -8.56
C GLU A 136 21.67 0.52 -8.64
N ASN A 137 21.27 1.79 -8.50
CA ASN A 137 22.20 2.92 -8.55
C ASN A 137 22.85 3.21 -7.19
N PHE A 138 22.20 2.81 -6.09
CA PHE A 138 22.63 3.09 -4.71
C PHE A 138 22.53 1.80 -3.86
N PRO A 139 23.53 0.90 -3.96
CA PRO A 139 23.56 -0.32 -3.15
C PRO A 139 23.49 -0.02 -1.65
N GLY A 140 22.60 -0.70 -0.92
CA GLY A 140 22.39 -0.48 0.51
C GLY A 140 21.50 0.72 0.86
N TYR A 141 20.89 1.37 -0.13
CA TYR A 141 19.88 2.40 0.10
C TYR A 141 18.74 1.87 0.98
N ARG A 142 18.33 2.69 1.96
CA ARG A 142 17.21 2.42 2.85
C ARG A 142 15.98 3.18 2.36
N HIS A 143 15.05 2.44 1.80
CA HIS A 143 13.76 2.95 1.38
C HIS A 143 12.96 3.46 2.55
N LYS A 144 12.13 4.48 2.31
CA LYS A 144 11.26 5.08 3.31
C LYS A 144 9.80 4.80 2.98
N LEU A 145 9.06 4.36 3.98
CA LEU A 145 7.61 4.36 3.98
C LEU A 145 7.10 5.35 4.99
N LEU A 146 6.05 6.05 4.62
CA LEU A 146 5.16 6.69 5.55
C LEU A 146 4.00 5.73 5.82
N LEU A 147 3.67 5.56 7.09
CA LEU A 147 2.54 4.78 7.55
C LEU A 147 1.63 5.70 8.35
N ILE A 148 0.33 5.55 8.18
CA ILE A 148 -0.67 6.32 8.91
C ILE A 148 -1.63 5.35 9.54
N ASP A 149 -1.65 5.29 10.86
CA ASP A 149 -2.77 4.75 11.62
C ASP A 149 -3.90 5.77 11.51
N VAL A 150 -4.89 5.45 10.68
CA VAL A 150 -5.93 6.41 10.31
C VAL A 150 -6.84 6.72 11.49
N GLU A 151 -7.09 5.74 12.35
CA GLU A 151 -7.90 5.95 13.56
C GLU A 151 -7.19 6.91 14.51
N GLU A 152 -5.92 6.65 14.80
CA GLU A 152 -5.14 7.50 15.69
C GLU A 152 -5.00 8.92 15.11
N PHE A 153 -4.69 9.03 13.82
CA PHE A 153 -4.55 10.30 13.11
C PHE A 153 -5.84 11.14 13.13
N LEU A 154 -7.01 10.50 12.96
CA LEU A 154 -8.29 11.20 12.96
C LEU A 154 -8.86 11.46 14.35
N SER A 155 -8.35 10.80 15.40
CA SER A 155 -8.87 10.91 16.76
C SER A 155 -8.90 12.36 17.29
N GLY A 156 -7.88 13.16 16.94
CA GLY A 156 -7.79 14.57 17.33
C GLY A 156 -8.76 15.51 16.60
N VAL A 157 -9.43 15.03 15.56
CA VAL A 157 -10.31 15.81 14.67
C VAL A 157 -11.63 15.08 14.37
N GLN A 158 -11.99 14.11 15.22
CA GLN A 158 -13.19 13.28 15.05
C GLN A 158 -14.50 14.09 15.03
N ASP A 159 -14.52 15.26 15.67
CA ASP A 159 -15.71 16.13 15.68
C ASP A 159 -15.98 16.74 14.29
N ASP A 160 -14.92 17.00 13.52
CA ASP A 160 -15.01 17.52 12.15
C ASP A 160 -15.23 16.41 11.11
N PHE A 161 -14.75 15.19 11.40
CA PHE A 161 -14.79 14.02 10.51
C PHE A 161 -15.33 12.75 11.19
N PRO A 162 -16.56 12.78 11.74
CA PRO A 162 -17.06 11.68 12.58
C PRO A 162 -17.33 10.40 11.80
N GLU A 163 -17.77 10.51 10.54
CA GLU A 163 -18.04 9.33 9.70
C GLU A 163 -16.74 8.65 9.24
N GLU A 164 -15.74 9.44 8.89
CA GLU A 164 -14.42 8.95 8.50
C GLU A 164 -13.73 8.27 9.67
N TYR A 165 -13.74 8.90 10.85
CA TYR A 165 -13.22 8.29 12.08
C TYR A 165 -13.93 6.96 12.39
N LEU A 166 -15.27 6.93 12.35
CA LEU A 166 -16.03 5.71 12.59
C LEU A 166 -15.66 4.58 11.60
N LYS A 167 -15.46 4.90 10.33
CA LYS A 167 -15.06 3.92 9.31
C LYS A 167 -13.64 3.41 9.55
N ALA A 168 -12.69 4.31 9.76
CA ALA A 168 -11.30 3.94 10.07
C ALA A 168 -11.19 3.12 11.37
N SER A 169 -12.00 3.42 12.38
CA SER A 169 -12.08 2.65 13.62
C SER A 169 -12.68 1.25 13.43
N TRP A 170 -13.56 1.07 12.43
CA TRP A 170 -14.23 -0.21 12.19
C TRP A 170 -13.28 -1.27 11.64
N ASP A 171 -12.44 -0.92 10.67
CA ASP A 171 -11.45 -1.82 10.08
C ASP A 171 -10.04 -1.60 10.59
N LYS A 172 -9.82 -0.60 11.44
CA LYS A 172 -8.50 -0.20 11.95
C LYS A 172 -7.57 0.05 10.77
N GLU A 173 -7.97 0.98 9.91
CA GLU A 173 -7.30 1.25 8.64
C GLU A 173 -5.88 1.80 8.85
N TRP A 174 -4.95 1.28 8.06
CA TRP A 174 -3.59 1.77 7.91
C TRP A 174 -3.35 2.16 6.46
N LEU A 175 -2.81 3.37 6.25
CA LEU A 175 -2.41 3.84 4.93
C LEU A 175 -0.88 3.76 4.81
N LEU A 176 -0.40 3.07 3.78
CA LEU A 176 1.01 2.99 3.43
C LEU A 176 1.29 3.85 2.20
N LEU A 177 2.33 4.67 2.28
CA LEU A 177 2.80 5.52 1.20
C LEU A 177 4.32 5.36 1.04
N PRO A 178 4.81 4.96 -0.15
CA PRO A 178 6.23 5.10 -0.44
C PRO A 178 6.66 6.57 -0.40
N ALA A 179 7.71 6.85 0.37
CA ALA A 179 8.21 8.19 0.64
C ALA A 179 9.62 8.42 0.07
N ASP A 180 10.04 7.57 -0.86
CA ASP A 180 11.29 7.76 -1.59
C ASP A 180 11.11 8.79 -2.70
N PRO A 181 12.05 9.72 -2.89
CA PRO A 181 11.99 10.67 -3.99
C PRO A 181 12.13 9.97 -5.35
N MET A 182 11.56 10.57 -6.39
CA MET A 182 11.90 10.20 -7.77
C MET A 182 13.34 10.61 -8.07
N MET A 183 14.16 9.67 -8.55
CA MET A 183 15.59 9.88 -8.84
C MET A 183 15.83 10.47 -10.25
N ASP A 184 14.83 11.13 -10.84
CA ASP A 184 14.95 11.78 -12.14
C ASP A 184 15.48 13.23 -12.02
N PRO A 185 15.94 13.84 -13.14
CA PRO A 185 16.50 15.20 -13.10
C PRO A 185 15.50 16.29 -12.71
N SER A 186 14.20 16.02 -12.78
CA SER A 186 13.18 16.96 -12.32
C SER A 186 13.06 16.92 -10.79
N GLY A 187 13.24 15.73 -10.19
CA GLY A 187 13.14 15.51 -8.75
C GLY A 187 11.75 15.85 -8.18
N ILE A 188 10.74 15.99 -9.04
CA ILE A 188 9.38 16.38 -8.64
C ILE A 188 8.58 15.10 -8.41
N GLY A 189 8.51 14.66 -7.15
CA GLY A 189 7.58 13.62 -6.72
C GLY A 189 8.22 12.50 -5.92
N PHE A 190 7.36 11.56 -5.51
CA PHE A 190 7.72 10.38 -4.75
C PHE A 190 7.44 9.11 -5.57
N GLN A 191 8.15 8.03 -5.26
CA GLN A 191 7.88 6.72 -5.84
C GLN A 191 6.44 6.31 -5.54
N SER A 192 5.76 5.72 -6.51
CA SER A 192 4.42 5.13 -6.35
C SER A 192 4.49 3.64 -5.96
N LYS A 193 5.66 3.19 -5.49
CA LYS A 193 6.01 1.78 -5.47
C LYS A 193 6.82 1.40 -4.25
N ILE A 194 6.37 0.36 -3.57
CA ILE A 194 7.04 -0.27 -2.45
C ILE A 194 7.79 -1.49 -3.00
N ALA A 195 9.11 -1.51 -2.94
CA ALA A 195 9.90 -2.60 -3.52
C ALA A 195 9.73 -3.92 -2.76
N ILE A 196 10.20 -5.01 -3.40
CA ILE A 196 10.27 -6.35 -2.79
C ILE A 196 11.10 -6.28 -1.51
N ALA A 197 10.50 -6.64 -0.38
CA ALA A 197 11.10 -6.55 0.95
C ALA A 197 10.54 -7.65 1.87
N ASP A 198 11.13 -7.82 3.06
CA ASP A 198 10.75 -8.88 4.01
C ASP A 198 9.54 -8.54 4.87
N PHE A 199 9.20 -7.26 4.99
CA PHE A 199 8.12 -6.81 5.88
C PHE A 199 6.72 -7.10 5.34
N TRP A 200 6.56 -7.54 4.09
CA TRP A 200 5.24 -7.83 3.53
C TRP A 200 5.18 -9.22 2.92
N ALA A 201 4.00 -9.79 2.73
CA ALA A 201 3.79 -11.08 2.08
C ALA A 201 2.48 -11.12 1.30
N VAL A 202 2.32 -12.13 0.45
CA VAL A 202 1.13 -12.34 -0.35
C VAL A 202 0.61 -13.77 -0.18
N GLU A 203 -0.68 -13.89 0.00
CA GLU A 203 -1.39 -15.16 -0.08
C GLU A 203 -2.32 -15.16 -1.29
N PHE A 204 -2.55 -16.36 -1.82
CA PHE A 204 -3.24 -16.57 -3.08
C PHE A 204 -4.55 -17.31 -2.85
N TYR A 205 -5.62 -16.83 -3.50
CA TYR A 205 -6.95 -17.40 -3.37
C TYR A 205 -7.60 -17.60 -4.73
N LYS A 206 -8.35 -18.68 -4.88
CA LYS A 206 -9.15 -18.99 -6.08
C LYS A 206 -10.62 -19.05 -5.72
N TYR A 207 -11.49 -18.47 -6.54
CA TYR A 207 -12.93 -18.54 -6.29
C TYR A 207 -13.47 -19.94 -6.62
N THR A 208 -14.30 -20.51 -5.75
CA THR A 208 -14.72 -21.93 -5.85
C THR A 208 -16.19 -22.17 -6.19
N SER A 209 -17.03 -21.13 -6.19
CA SER A 209 -18.37 -21.09 -6.82
C SER A 209 -19.03 -19.74 -6.57
#